data_AF-G9YPB4-F1
#
_entry.id   AF-G9YPB4-F1
#
_cell.length_a   1.000
_cell.length_b   1.000
_cell.length_c   1.000
_cell.angle_alpha   90.00
_cell.angle_beta   90.00
_cell.angle_gamma   90.00
#
_symmetry.space_group_name_H-M   'P 1'
#
loop_
_entity.id
_entity.type
_entity.pdbx_description
1 polymer ?
#
loop_
_entity_poly.entity_id
_entity_poly.type
_entity_poly.pdbx_seq_one_letter_code
_entity_poly.pdbx_strand_id
1 'polypeptide(L)'
;MATQEKYNEPFPSRLRKLLDDRGITITALSKELKISRQAVSQYTDGSAQPNIEKLRAIASFFDVSADYLVGLSDYEKKSTAELTAADMGIMDEAAQQLADDKINYAGVSGAVLSMLVSSPQFSDFASAVSDYIGAVDRAKKWSKTVSSIYEERKNVRVKRFLLTESLFDVLEDYIKLPDFSALELKARMLEKRQREAKEDAICKEENK
;
A
#
# COMPACT_ATOMS: atom_id res chain seq x y z
N MET A 1 14.05 -14.17 32.55
CA MET A 1 14.44 -14.10 31.13
C MET A 1 13.50 -14.93 30.25
N ALA A 2 13.22 -16.20 30.55
CA ALA A 2 12.30 -17.05 29.75
C ALA A 2 10.85 -16.53 29.58
N THR A 3 10.31 -15.76 30.52
CA THR A 3 8.94 -15.21 30.43
C THR A 3 8.81 -14.09 29.39
N GLN A 4 9.89 -13.35 29.14
CA GLN A 4 9.89 -12.24 28.17
C GLN A 4 9.90 -12.76 26.72
N GLU A 5 10.51 -13.93 26.50
CA GLU A 5 10.54 -14.58 25.18
C GLU A 5 9.15 -15.08 24.78
N LYS A 6 8.46 -15.79 25.68
CA LYS A 6 7.09 -16.28 25.46
C LYS A 6 6.08 -15.15 25.23
N TYR A 7 6.23 -14.03 25.95
CA TYR A 7 5.37 -12.87 25.77
C TYR A 7 5.44 -12.33 24.33
N ASN A 8 6.61 -12.39 23.69
CA ASN A 8 6.83 -11.87 22.34
C ASN A 8 6.66 -12.92 21.24
N GLU A 9 6.23 -14.14 21.56
CA GLU A 9 5.91 -15.14 20.55
C GLU A 9 4.81 -14.64 19.60
N PRO A 10 4.74 -15.18 18.37
CA PRO A 10 3.78 -14.71 17.37
C PRO A 10 2.32 -14.76 17.85
N PHE A 11 1.93 -15.82 18.55
CA PHE A 11 0.55 -15.97 19.01
C PHE A 11 0.15 -14.98 20.11
N PRO A 12 0.85 -14.86 21.25
CA PRO A 12 0.51 -13.89 22.28
C PRO A 12 0.56 -12.45 21.76
N SER A 13 1.54 -12.11 20.93
CA SER A 13 1.67 -10.76 20.36
C SER A 13 0.52 -10.42 19.41
N ARG A 14 0.16 -11.31 18.48
CA ARG A 14 -0.95 -11.11 17.54
C ARG A 14 -2.31 -11.12 18.23
N LEU A 15 -2.50 -11.96 19.25
CA LEU A 15 -3.74 -11.95 20.04
C LEU A 15 -3.93 -10.62 20.78
N ARG A 16 -2.86 -10.07 21.39
CA ARG A 16 -2.92 -8.74 22.01
C ARG A 16 -3.25 -7.66 20.99
N LYS A 17 -2.56 -7.66 19.85
CA LYS A 17 -2.83 -6.74 18.74
C LYS A 17 -4.30 -6.79 18.31
N LEU A 18 -4.88 -7.98 18.13
CA LEU A 18 -6.29 -8.14 17.76
C LEU A 18 -7.27 -7.63 18.83
N LEU A 19 -6.93 -7.79 20.11
CA LEU A 19 -7.73 -7.24 21.21
C LEU A 19 -7.71 -5.71 21.19
N ASP A 20 -6.53 -5.12 20.99
CA ASP A 20 -6.32 -3.68 20.98
C ASP A 20 -6.96 -3.03 19.74
N ASP A 21 -6.67 -3.53 18.54
CA ASP A 21 -7.16 -2.99 17.26
C ASP A 21 -8.70 -3.01 17.16
N ARG A 22 -9.35 -3.96 17.85
CA ARG A 22 -10.81 -4.14 17.81
C ARG A 22 -11.52 -3.69 19.08
N GLY A 23 -10.78 -3.14 20.05
CA GLY A 23 -11.34 -2.71 21.33
C GLY A 23 -12.02 -3.83 22.13
N ILE A 24 -11.58 -5.08 21.96
CA ILE A 24 -12.14 -6.24 22.64
C ILE A 24 -11.41 -6.46 23.96
N THR A 25 -12.16 -6.58 25.06
CA THR A 25 -11.56 -6.90 26.36
C THR A 25 -11.34 -8.40 26.53
N ILE A 26 -10.33 -8.78 27.32
CA ILE A 26 -10.10 -10.17 27.77
C ILE A 26 -11.39 -10.79 28.32
N THR A 27 -12.18 -10.02 29.07
CA THR A 27 -13.45 -10.47 29.64
C THR A 27 -14.48 -10.78 28.56
N ALA A 28 -14.60 -9.92 27.54
CA ALA A 28 -15.51 -10.15 26.41
C ALA A 28 -15.12 -11.42 25.64
N LEU A 29 -13.83 -11.56 25.30
CA LEU A 29 -13.33 -12.75 24.61
C LEU A 29 -13.53 -14.02 25.44
N SER A 30 -13.32 -13.97 26.75
CA SER A 30 -13.52 -15.13 27.63
C SER A 30 -14.98 -15.59 27.68
N LYS A 31 -15.93 -14.64 27.64
CA LYS A 31 -17.37 -14.95 27.62
C LYS A 31 -17.76 -15.62 26.33
N GLU A 32 -17.28 -15.11 25.20
CA GLU A 32 -17.57 -15.66 23.88
C GLU A 32 -17.00 -17.07 23.72
N LEU A 33 -15.72 -17.27 24.09
CA LEU A 33 -15.03 -18.55 23.97
C LEU A 33 -15.42 -19.56 25.07
N LYS A 34 -16.27 -19.15 26.03
CA LYS A 34 -16.68 -19.92 27.20
C LYS A 34 -15.48 -20.51 27.96
N ILE A 35 -14.49 -19.66 28.27
CA ILE A 35 -13.29 -20.00 29.05
C ILE A 35 -13.10 -18.99 30.18
N SER A 36 -12.20 -19.29 31.11
CA SER A 36 -11.90 -18.35 32.20
C SER A 36 -11.16 -17.13 31.67
N ARG A 37 -11.38 -15.98 32.32
CA ARG A 37 -10.61 -14.75 32.06
C ARG A 37 -9.10 -14.99 32.23
N GLN A 38 -8.74 -15.85 33.20
CA GLN A 38 -7.35 -16.25 33.44
C GLN A 38 -6.76 -16.99 32.24
N ALA A 39 -7.49 -17.90 31.60
CA ALA A 39 -7.01 -18.61 30.42
C ALA A 39 -6.69 -17.64 29.26
N VAL A 40 -7.57 -16.67 29.00
CA VAL A 40 -7.31 -15.63 27.97
C VAL A 40 -6.10 -14.78 28.36
N SER A 41 -5.97 -14.41 29.64
CA SER A 41 -4.79 -13.68 30.12
C SER A 41 -3.50 -14.46 29.86
N GLN A 42 -3.50 -15.77 30.14
CA GLN A 42 -2.36 -16.66 29.91
C GLN A 42 -2.03 -16.84 28.43
N TYR A 43 -3.04 -16.78 27.55
CA TYR A 43 -2.82 -16.75 26.10
C TYR A 43 -2.18 -15.43 25.67
N THR A 44 -2.62 -14.30 26.24
CA THR A 44 -2.07 -12.99 25.91
C THR A 44 -0.69 -12.75 26.50
N ASP A 45 -0.23 -13.49 27.51
CA ASP A 45 1.13 -13.33 28.07
C ASP A 45 2.10 -14.46 27.64
N GLY A 46 1.60 -15.48 26.93
CA GLY A 46 2.38 -16.63 26.46
C GLY A 46 2.65 -17.68 27.52
N SER A 47 2.09 -17.57 28.73
CA SER A 47 2.26 -18.57 29.79
C SER A 47 1.47 -19.85 29.52
N ALA A 48 0.41 -19.80 28.69
CA ALA A 48 -0.30 -20.97 28.18
C ALA A 48 -0.59 -20.83 26.68
N GLN A 49 -0.78 -21.97 26.01
CA GLN A 49 -1.23 -22.01 24.61
C GLN A 49 -2.64 -22.60 24.51
N PRO A 50 -3.48 -22.11 23.58
CA PRO A 50 -4.77 -22.71 23.31
C PRO A 50 -4.58 -24.09 22.68
N ASN A 51 -5.51 -25.01 22.95
CA ASN A 51 -5.61 -26.21 22.14
C ASN A 51 -6.18 -25.87 20.75
N ILE A 52 -6.19 -26.85 19.84
CA ILE A 52 -6.65 -26.66 18.45
C ILE A 52 -8.08 -26.11 18.40
N GLU A 53 -8.98 -26.60 19.26
CA GLU A 53 -10.37 -26.13 19.30
C GLU A 53 -10.49 -24.66 19.71
N LYS A 54 -9.74 -24.24 20.73
CA LYS A 54 -9.72 -22.85 21.21
C LYS A 54 -9.02 -21.93 20.22
N LEU A 55 -7.94 -22.39 19.59
CA LEU A 55 -7.28 -21.65 18.52
C LEU A 55 -8.24 -21.39 17.36
N ARG A 56 -8.97 -22.42 16.91
CA ARG A 56 -10.00 -22.29 15.87
C ARG A 56 -11.11 -21.32 16.29
N ALA A 57 -11.57 -21.39 17.54
CA ALA A 57 -12.60 -20.48 18.04
C ALA A 57 -12.12 -19.02 18.09
N ILE A 58 -10.87 -18.77 18.48
CA ILE A 58 -10.24 -17.44 18.44
C ILE A 58 -10.16 -16.94 17.00
N ALA A 59 -9.69 -17.78 16.08
CA ALA A 59 -9.60 -17.47 14.65
C ALA A 59 -10.96 -17.08 14.06
N SER A 60 -11.99 -17.87 14.34
CA SER A 60 -13.36 -17.59 13.90
C SER A 60 -13.95 -16.33 14.53
N PHE A 61 -13.72 -16.09 15.83
CA PHE A 61 -14.21 -14.90 16.51
C PHE A 61 -13.65 -13.61 15.89
N PHE A 62 -12.35 -13.63 15.55
CA PHE A 62 -11.68 -12.51 14.92
C PHE A 62 -11.75 -12.55 13.38
N ASP A 63 -12.42 -13.50 12.74
CA ASP A 63 -12.41 -13.63 11.27
C ASP A 63 -10.98 -13.58 10.67
N VAL A 64 -10.04 -14.29 11.32
CA VAL A 64 -8.64 -14.40 10.90
C VAL A 64 -8.25 -15.85 10.62
N SER A 65 -7.16 -16.05 9.89
CA SER A 65 -6.57 -17.38 9.68
C SER A 65 -5.86 -17.88 10.95
N ALA A 66 -5.84 -19.20 11.14
CA ALA A 66 -5.02 -19.81 12.19
C ALA A 66 -3.52 -19.54 11.94
N ASP A 67 -3.11 -19.54 10.67
CA ASP A 67 -1.74 -19.24 10.24
C ASP A 67 -1.31 -17.84 10.63
N TYR A 68 -2.20 -16.85 10.55
CA TYR A 68 -1.97 -15.54 11.13
C TYR A 68 -1.83 -15.64 12.65
N LEU A 69 -2.72 -16.31 13.36
CA LEU A 69 -2.57 -16.39 14.82
C LEU A 69 -1.25 -17.03 15.25
N VAL A 70 -0.74 -18.04 14.54
CA VAL A 70 0.48 -18.75 14.95
C VAL A 70 1.79 -18.21 14.35
N GLY A 71 1.75 -17.18 13.51
CA GLY A 71 2.97 -16.60 12.94
C GLY A 71 3.41 -17.14 11.58
N LEU A 72 2.58 -17.96 10.92
CA LEU A 72 2.90 -18.58 9.63
C LEU A 72 2.52 -17.71 8.42
N SER A 73 1.62 -16.74 8.60
CA SER A 73 1.21 -15.79 7.56
C SER A 73 1.06 -14.39 8.13
N ASP A 74 1.43 -13.34 7.39
CA ASP A 74 1.17 -11.95 7.78
C ASP A 74 -0.23 -11.47 7.39
N TYR A 75 -0.97 -12.28 6.62
CA TYR A 75 -2.33 -11.97 6.20
C TYR A 75 -3.35 -12.38 7.27
N GLU A 76 -3.99 -11.39 7.89
CA GLU A 76 -5.01 -11.61 8.92
C GLU A 76 -6.16 -12.47 8.40
N LYS A 77 -6.79 -12.08 7.29
CA LYS A 77 -7.98 -12.76 6.79
C LYS A 77 -7.64 -14.08 6.12
N LYS A 78 -8.47 -15.07 6.37
CA LYS A 78 -8.40 -16.37 5.68
C LYS A 78 -8.50 -16.20 4.16
N SER A 79 -9.45 -15.37 3.69
CA SER A 79 -9.66 -15.12 2.27
C SER A 79 -8.43 -14.55 1.56
N THR A 80 -7.58 -13.78 2.25
CA THR A 80 -6.34 -13.24 1.66
C THR A 80 -5.16 -14.18 1.82
N ALA A 81 -5.12 -14.96 2.91
CA ALA A 81 -4.05 -15.93 3.14
C ALA A 81 -4.05 -17.08 2.12
N GLU A 82 -5.22 -17.39 1.55
CA GLU A 82 -5.42 -18.46 0.56
C GLU A 82 -5.33 -17.97 -0.89
N LEU A 83 -5.23 -16.65 -1.14
CA LEU A 83 -5.10 -16.12 -2.51
C LEU A 83 -3.72 -16.45 -3.08
N THR A 84 -3.72 -17.18 -4.18
CA THR A 84 -2.51 -17.42 -4.96
C THR A 84 -2.29 -16.31 -5.99
N ALA A 85 -1.06 -16.24 -6.53
CA ALA A 85 -0.77 -15.35 -7.65
C ALA A 85 -1.71 -15.60 -8.84
N ALA A 86 -2.00 -16.88 -9.12
CA ALA A 86 -2.91 -17.29 -10.17
C ALA A 86 -4.35 -16.78 -9.94
N ASP A 87 -4.85 -16.86 -8.69
CA ASP A 87 -6.20 -16.34 -8.36
C ASP A 87 -6.32 -14.83 -8.59
N MET A 88 -5.20 -14.10 -8.47
CA MET A 88 -5.12 -12.66 -8.74
C MET A 88 -4.84 -12.33 -10.22
N GLY A 89 -4.69 -13.33 -11.08
CA GLY A 89 -4.34 -13.15 -12.49
C GLY A 89 -2.89 -12.72 -12.73
N ILE A 90 -2.01 -12.92 -11.74
CA ILE A 90 -0.58 -12.65 -11.86
C ILE A 90 0.12 -13.89 -12.41
N MET A 91 0.86 -13.73 -13.50
CA MET A 91 1.64 -14.81 -14.12
C MET A 91 2.77 -15.28 -13.18
N ASP A 92 3.11 -16.57 -13.24
CA ASP A 92 4.12 -17.20 -12.37
C ASP A 92 5.45 -16.43 -12.40
N GLU A 93 5.92 -16.03 -13.58
CA GLU A 93 7.18 -15.30 -13.72
C GLU A 93 7.13 -13.92 -13.07
N ALA A 94 5.99 -13.22 -13.18
CA ALA A 94 5.79 -11.92 -12.56
C ALA A 94 5.71 -12.02 -11.04
N ALA A 95 5.04 -13.06 -10.53
CA ALA A 95 4.98 -13.34 -9.11
C ALA A 95 6.37 -13.63 -8.52
N GLN A 96 7.16 -14.46 -9.20
CA GLN A 96 8.53 -14.77 -8.77
C GLN A 96 9.41 -13.50 -8.77
N GLN A 97 9.33 -12.67 -9.82
CA GLN A 97 10.09 -11.43 -9.88
C GLN A 97 9.76 -10.49 -8.71
N LEU A 98 8.47 -10.32 -8.38
CA LEU A 98 8.05 -9.50 -7.24
C LEU A 98 8.52 -10.09 -5.90
N ALA A 99 8.52 -11.41 -5.76
CA ALA A 99 9.04 -12.09 -4.58
C ALA A 99 10.56 -11.89 -4.43
N ASP A 100 11.32 -12.00 -5.51
CA ASP A 100 12.77 -11.79 -5.53
C ASP A 100 13.12 -10.32 -5.23
N ASP A 101 12.36 -9.37 -5.79
CA ASP A 101 12.53 -7.94 -5.51
C ASP A 101 12.28 -7.60 -4.04
N LYS A 102 11.41 -8.34 -3.35
CA LYS A 102 11.20 -8.15 -1.90
C LYS A 102 12.49 -8.36 -1.11
N ILE A 103 13.31 -9.31 -1.53
CA ILE A 103 14.60 -9.62 -0.92
C ILE A 103 15.67 -8.61 -1.37
N ASN A 104 15.72 -8.33 -2.68
CA ASN A 104 16.83 -7.58 -3.29
C ASN A 104 16.67 -6.06 -3.21
N TYR A 105 15.43 -5.56 -3.16
CA TYR A 105 15.09 -4.14 -3.22
C TYR A 105 14.15 -3.71 -2.09
N ALA A 106 14.23 -4.39 -0.95
CA ALA A 106 13.43 -4.11 0.25
C ALA A 106 11.91 -4.05 -0.01
N GLY A 107 11.42 -4.71 -1.08
CA GLY A 107 10.00 -4.75 -1.43
C GLY A 107 9.43 -3.48 -2.04
N VAL A 108 10.26 -2.56 -2.52
CA VAL A 108 9.78 -1.31 -3.13
C VAL A 108 8.84 -1.57 -4.31
N SER A 109 9.17 -2.51 -5.22
CA SER A 109 8.31 -2.81 -6.38
C SER A 109 6.94 -3.35 -5.96
N GLY A 110 6.89 -4.25 -4.97
CA GLY A 110 5.64 -4.74 -4.39
C GLY A 110 4.83 -3.62 -3.72
N ALA A 111 5.48 -2.68 -3.03
CA ALA A 111 4.81 -1.54 -2.41
C ALA A 111 4.23 -0.58 -3.46
N VAL A 112 4.98 -0.28 -4.53
CA VAL A 112 4.49 0.54 -5.65
C VAL A 112 3.33 -0.15 -6.36
N LEU A 113 3.42 -1.45 -6.64
CA LEU A 113 2.32 -2.20 -7.23
C LEU A 113 1.08 -2.14 -6.33
N SER A 114 1.25 -2.36 -5.02
CA SER A 114 0.17 -2.28 -4.04
C SER A 114 -0.50 -0.90 -4.03
N MET A 115 0.30 0.17 -4.12
CA MET A 115 -0.19 1.54 -4.25
C MET A 115 -1.02 1.71 -5.53
N LEU A 116 -0.49 1.28 -6.68
CA LEU A 116 -1.17 1.39 -7.97
C LEU A 116 -2.51 0.63 -7.97
N VAL A 117 -2.53 -0.64 -7.55
CA VAL A 117 -3.75 -1.46 -7.56
C VAL A 117 -4.80 -1.04 -6.54
N SER A 118 -4.40 -0.28 -5.52
CA SER A 118 -5.32 0.25 -4.51
C SER A 118 -6.02 1.54 -4.95
N SER A 119 -5.57 2.16 -6.04
CA SER A 119 -6.25 3.31 -6.65
C SER A 119 -7.59 2.88 -7.29
N PRO A 120 -8.69 3.62 -7.08
CA PRO A 120 -9.95 3.40 -7.79
C PRO A 120 -9.82 3.51 -9.32
N GLN A 121 -8.87 4.31 -9.82
CA GLN A 121 -8.62 4.55 -11.24
C GLN A 121 -7.73 3.48 -11.89
N PHE A 122 -7.25 2.50 -11.12
CA PHE A 122 -6.34 1.46 -11.63
C PHE A 122 -6.92 0.69 -12.81
N SER A 123 -8.22 0.41 -12.80
CA SER A 123 -8.89 -0.31 -13.89
C SER A 123 -8.88 0.46 -15.21
N ASP A 124 -9.04 1.79 -15.16
CA ASP A 124 -8.97 2.67 -16.32
C ASP A 124 -7.53 2.77 -16.85
N PHE A 125 -6.55 2.85 -15.94
CA PHE A 125 -5.14 2.79 -16.31
C PHE A 125 -4.78 1.47 -17.01
N ALA A 126 -5.17 0.32 -16.44
CA ALA A 126 -4.95 -0.99 -17.04
C ALA A 126 -5.62 -1.11 -18.43
N SER A 127 -6.82 -0.55 -18.57
CA SER A 127 -7.51 -0.46 -19.86
C SER A 127 -6.73 0.39 -20.86
N ALA A 128 -6.24 1.56 -20.46
CA ALA A 128 -5.44 2.45 -21.30
C ALA A 128 -4.12 1.80 -21.77
N VAL A 129 -3.47 1.00 -20.91
CA VAL A 129 -2.29 0.19 -21.27
C VAL A 129 -2.66 -0.80 -22.37
N SER A 130 -3.74 -1.56 -22.19
CA SER A 130 -4.21 -2.55 -23.16
C SER A 130 -4.56 -1.89 -24.52
N ASP A 131 -5.27 -0.76 -24.47
CA ASP A 131 -5.65 0.03 -25.63
C ASP A 131 -4.44 0.55 -26.42
N TYR A 132 -3.41 1.03 -25.71
CA TYR A 132 -2.17 1.50 -26.32
C TYR A 132 -1.40 0.35 -26.98
N ILE A 133 -1.24 -0.78 -26.29
CA ILE A 133 -0.61 -2.00 -26.85
C ILE A 133 -1.35 -2.42 -28.13
N GLY A 134 -2.68 -2.51 -28.06
CA GLY A 134 -3.51 -2.86 -29.21
C GLY A 134 -3.40 -1.87 -30.38
N ALA A 135 -3.28 -0.56 -30.09
CA ALA A 135 -3.06 0.45 -31.13
C ALA A 135 -1.69 0.29 -31.79
N VAL A 136 -0.63 0.04 -31.02
CA VAL A 136 0.72 -0.17 -31.54
C VAL A 136 0.78 -1.44 -32.42
N ASP A 137 0.16 -2.53 -31.98
CA ASP A 137 0.19 -3.78 -32.75
C ASP A 137 -0.66 -3.70 -34.02
N ARG A 138 -1.79 -2.98 -33.99
CA ARG A 138 -2.54 -2.64 -35.21
C ARG A 138 -1.69 -1.80 -36.15
N ALA A 139 -1.03 -0.75 -35.66
CA ALA A 139 -0.19 0.09 -36.48
C ALA A 139 0.91 -0.72 -37.19
N LYS A 140 1.58 -1.65 -36.48
CA LYS A 140 2.58 -2.56 -37.08
C LYS A 140 2.00 -3.41 -38.22
N LYS A 141 0.75 -3.87 -38.08
CA LYS A 141 0.11 -4.79 -39.05
C LYS A 141 -0.47 -4.07 -40.28
N TRP A 142 -1.01 -2.85 -40.10
CA TRP A 142 -1.86 -2.18 -41.10
C TRP A 142 -1.23 -0.93 -41.75
N SER A 143 -0.05 -0.49 -41.29
CA SER A 143 0.72 0.62 -41.87
C SER A 143 1.38 0.27 -43.22
N LYS A 144 0.57 -0.09 -44.22
CA LYS A 144 1.02 -0.53 -45.54
C LYS A 144 0.99 0.57 -46.61
N THR A 145 0.28 1.67 -46.37
CA THR A 145 0.21 2.82 -47.29
C THR A 145 0.49 4.12 -46.53
N VAL A 146 0.87 5.19 -47.24
CA VAL A 146 1.13 6.50 -46.62
C VAL A 146 -0.09 7.01 -45.84
N SER A 147 -1.29 6.84 -46.41
CA SER A 147 -2.54 7.23 -45.75
C SER A 147 -2.78 6.42 -44.47
N SER A 148 -2.62 5.09 -44.53
CA SER A 148 -2.81 4.26 -43.33
C SER A 148 -1.72 4.51 -42.27
N ILE A 149 -0.48 4.81 -42.67
CA ILE A 149 0.58 5.23 -41.75
C ILE A 149 0.19 6.52 -41.01
N TYR A 150 -0.37 7.51 -41.70
CA TYR A 150 -0.78 8.78 -41.08
C TYR A 150 -1.88 8.56 -40.03
N GLU A 151 -2.93 7.81 -40.39
CA GLU A 151 -4.04 7.52 -39.49
C GLU A 151 -3.60 6.69 -38.28
N GLU A 152 -2.81 5.64 -38.48
CA GLU A 152 -2.30 4.82 -37.37
C GLU A 152 -1.35 5.60 -36.46
N ARG A 153 -0.50 6.49 -37.03
CA ARG A 153 0.35 7.38 -36.23
C ARG A 153 -0.48 8.31 -35.34
N LYS A 154 -1.56 8.87 -35.88
CA LYS A 154 -2.48 9.72 -35.12
C LYS A 154 -3.14 8.92 -34.00
N ASN A 155 -3.65 7.73 -34.31
CA ASN A 155 -4.29 6.84 -33.33
C ASN A 155 -3.35 6.47 -32.17
N VAL A 156 -2.15 5.99 -32.48
CA VAL A 156 -1.13 5.64 -31.47
C VAL A 156 -0.77 6.86 -30.61
N ARG A 157 -0.67 8.06 -31.19
CA ARG A 157 -0.37 9.28 -30.43
C ARG A 157 -1.49 9.62 -29.44
N VAL A 158 -2.76 9.51 -29.85
CA VAL A 158 -3.90 9.74 -28.97
C VAL A 158 -3.93 8.72 -27.83
N LYS A 159 -3.73 7.43 -28.13
CA LYS A 159 -3.71 6.38 -27.10
C LYS A 159 -2.55 6.53 -26.12
N ARG A 160 -1.37 6.95 -26.61
CA ARG A 160 -0.23 7.28 -25.74
C ARG A 160 -0.53 8.43 -24.80
N PHE A 161 -1.20 9.48 -25.29
CA PHE A 161 -1.63 10.59 -24.45
C PHE A 161 -2.58 10.11 -23.35
N LEU A 162 -3.64 9.37 -23.71
CA LEU A 162 -4.60 8.85 -22.73
C LEU A 162 -3.97 7.93 -21.68
N LEU A 163 -3.02 7.08 -22.07
CA LEU A 163 -2.23 6.27 -21.13
C LEU A 163 -1.40 7.12 -20.16
N THR A 164 -0.87 8.25 -20.64
CA THR A 164 -0.07 9.14 -19.80
C THR A 164 -0.96 9.83 -18.77
N GLU A 165 -2.13 10.32 -19.19
CA GLU A 165 -3.09 10.93 -18.26
C GLU A 165 -3.57 9.91 -17.21
N SER A 166 -3.94 8.70 -17.63
CA SER A 166 -4.43 7.68 -16.69
C SER A 166 -3.37 7.21 -15.67
N LEU A 167 -2.08 7.28 -16.03
CA LEU A 167 -1.01 7.06 -15.06
C LEU A 167 -1.03 8.13 -13.97
N PHE A 168 -1.19 9.41 -14.35
CA PHE A 168 -1.23 10.50 -13.39
C PHE A 168 -2.49 10.46 -12.53
N ASP A 169 -3.64 10.07 -13.09
CA ASP A 169 -4.88 9.88 -12.35
C ASP A 169 -4.72 8.83 -11.23
N VAL A 170 -4.04 7.71 -11.52
CA VAL A 170 -3.74 6.67 -10.51
C VAL A 170 -2.80 7.18 -9.41
N LEU A 171 -1.89 8.09 -9.75
CA LEU A 171 -0.92 8.64 -8.81
C LEU A 171 -1.48 9.80 -7.97
N GLU A 172 -2.51 10.49 -8.44
CA GLU A 172 -3.06 11.71 -7.82
C GLU A 172 -3.56 11.46 -6.39
N ASP A 173 -4.17 10.29 -6.14
CA ASP A 173 -4.66 9.90 -4.82
C ASP A 173 -3.53 9.76 -3.77
N TYR A 174 -2.30 9.50 -4.22
CA TYR A 174 -1.13 9.29 -3.36
C TYR A 174 -0.17 10.47 -3.33
N ILE A 175 -0.12 11.26 -4.41
CA ILE A 175 0.80 12.37 -4.59
C ILE A 175 0.00 13.65 -4.74
N LYS A 176 -0.23 14.33 -3.62
CA LYS A 176 -0.77 15.68 -3.64
C LYS A 176 0.32 16.65 -4.06
N LEU A 177 0.22 17.16 -5.29
CA LEU A 177 1.10 18.21 -5.76
C LEU A 177 0.95 19.45 -4.85
N PRO A 178 2.07 20.09 -4.47
CA PRO A 178 1.98 21.33 -3.73
C PRO A 178 1.37 22.42 -4.61
N ASP A 179 0.65 23.35 -3.98
CA ASP A 179 0.22 24.57 -4.66
C ASP A 179 1.45 25.46 -4.91
N PHE A 180 2.04 25.28 -6.09
CA PHE A 180 3.21 26.03 -6.53
C PHE A 180 2.94 27.54 -6.58
N SER A 181 1.70 27.95 -6.87
CA SER A 181 1.34 29.38 -6.91
C SER A 181 1.40 29.99 -5.50
N ALA A 182 0.86 29.28 -4.51
CA ALA A 182 0.93 29.72 -3.11
C ALA A 182 2.37 29.74 -2.57
N LEU A 183 3.17 28.72 -2.93
CA LEU A 183 4.58 28.66 -2.56
C LEU A 183 5.38 29.80 -3.18
N GLU A 184 5.19 30.10 -4.47
CA GLU A 184 5.86 31.20 -5.16
C GLU A 184 5.50 32.54 -4.53
N LEU A 185 4.21 32.76 -4.21
CA LEU A 185 3.76 33.97 -3.55
C LEU A 185 4.42 34.13 -2.17
N LYS A 186 4.49 33.05 -1.38
CA LYS A 186 5.14 33.06 -0.06
C LYS A 186 6.63 33.37 -0.17
N ALA A 187 7.32 32.79 -1.16
CA ALA A 187 8.73 33.05 -1.41
C ALA A 187 8.98 34.53 -1.75
N ARG A 188 8.19 35.10 -2.67
CA ARG A 188 8.30 36.53 -3.05
C ARG A 188 8.09 37.47 -1.87
N MET A 189 7.13 37.18 -0.99
CA MET A 189 6.92 37.98 0.24
C MET A 189 8.11 37.91 1.19
N LEU A 190 8.73 36.73 1.32
CA LEU A 190 9.90 36.53 2.18
C LEU A 190 11.11 37.32 1.64
N GLU A 191 11.37 37.23 0.34
CA GLU A 191 12.46 37.96 -0.32
C GLU A 191 12.29 39.47 -0.18
N LYS A 192 11.06 39.99 -0.35
CA LYS A 192 10.75 41.41 -0.15
C LYS A 192 11.06 41.86 1.27
N ARG A 193 10.60 41.12 2.29
CA ARG A 193 10.89 41.45 3.71
C ARG A 193 12.38 41.40 4.03
N GLN A 194 13.12 40.45 3.46
CA GLN A 194 14.57 40.36 3.66
C GLN A 194 15.30 41.54 3.02
N ARG A 195 14.82 42.01 1.87
CA ARG A 195 15.36 43.20 1.21
C ARG A 195 15.11 44.47 2.04
N GLU A 196 13.87 44.68 2.48
CA GLU A 196 13.51 45.81 3.35
C GLU A 196 14.33 45.80 4.65
N ALA A 197 14.49 44.64 5.30
CA ALA A 197 15.30 44.51 6.51
C ALA A 197 16.80 44.79 6.29
N LYS A 198 17.35 44.46 5.11
CA LYS A 198 18.74 44.81 4.75
C LYS A 198 18.90 46.30 4.52
N GLU A 199 17.95 46.93 3.82
CA GLU A 199 17.95 48.37 3.56
C GLU A 199 17.84 49.17 4.89
N ASP A 200 16.99 48.72 5.82
CA ASP A 200 16.87 49.29 7.17
C ASP A 200 18.14 49.13 8.01
N ALA A 201 18.85 48.01 7.88
CA ALA A 201 20.10 47.76 8.60
C ALA A 201 21.23 48.68 8.11
N ILE A 202 21.34 48.86 6.78
CA ILE A 202 22.32 49.78 6.17
C ILE A 202 22.05 51.23 6.61
N CYS A 203 20.79 51.67 6.57
CA CYS A 203 20.42 53.02 7.03
C CYS A 203 20.73 53.28 8.51
N LYS A 204 20.74 52.24 9.36
CA LYS A 204 21.09 52.34 10.79
C LYS A 204 22.60 52.37 11.03
N GLU A 205 23.39 51.76 10.16
CA GLU A 205 24.85 51.82 10.21
C GLU A 205 25.38 53.17 9.68
N GLU A 206 24.76 53.76 8.67
CA GLU A 206 25.17 55.06 8.11
C GLU A 206 24.83 56.27 9.00
N ASN A 207 23.88 56.14 9.93
CA ASN A 207 23.46 57.21 10.86
C ASN A 207 24.13 57.11 12.25
N LYS A 208 25.17 56.29 12.40
CA LYS A 208 25.87 56.02 13.66
C LYS A 208 27.32 56.49 13.60
#